data_AF-A0A2E3G8K3-F1
#
_entry.id   AF-A0A2E3G8K3-F1
#
_cell.length_a   1.000
_cell.length_b   1.000
_cell.length_c   1.000
_cell.angle_alpha   90.00
_cell.angle_beta   90.00
_cell.angle_gamma   90.00
#
_symmetry.space_group_name_H-M   'P 1'
#
loop_
_entity.id
_entity.type
_entity.pdbx_description
1 polymer ?
#
loop_
_entity_poly.entity_id
_entity_poly.type
_entity_poly.pdbx_seq_one_letter_code
_entity_poly.pdbx_strand_id
1 'polypeptide(L)'
;MKQKEIKKEIQLEKKILNTIYTIIKTEELSKEKGIDILIVLKGSLQKTNKTVDLSLLLKIYTLLVKVIPHTQDINNLLFINFYALFNYLSENNQTKNTNIRKYLLLLEYYLMQNNNTILKEQIELLLYIIQELIQKEITIFIFQYGFLYLKIYDLIQSKKLTAYFKKELYQTKDMILSICPETEEGKELIQLMLTKTN
;
A
#
# COMPACT_ATOMS: atom_id res chain seq x y z
N MET A 1 -9.71 17.06 31.94
CA MET A 1 -9.01 15.77 32.01
C MET A 1 -8.79 15.14 30.64
N LYS A 2 -9.84 14.92 29.81
CA LYS A 2 -9.75 14.28 28.49
C LYS A 2 -8.64 14.78 27.54
N GLN A 3 -8.39 16.09 27.42
CA GLN A 3 -7.34 16.62 26.53
C GLN A 3 -5.90 16.30 26.99
N LYS A 4 -5.66 16.15 28.30
CA LYS A 4 -4.32 15.77 28.82
C LYS A 4 -4.03 14.28 28.58
N GLU A 5 -5.05 13.43 28.64
CA GLU A 5 -4.94 11.99 28.35
C GLU A 5 -4.65 11.74 26.86
N ILE A 6 -5.39 12.41 25.96
CA ILE A 6 -5.17 12.34 24.51
C ILE A 6 -3.72 12.75 24.15
N LYS A 7 -3.20 13.84 24.74
CA LYS A 7 -1.82 14.27 24.49
C LYS A 7 -0.77 13.25 24.95
N LYS A 8 -0.97 12.62 26.11
CA LYS A 8 -0.06 11.58 26.61
C LYS A 8 -0.08 10.34 25.70
N GLU A 9 -1.25 9.96 25.23
CA GLU A 9 -1.41 8.83 24.32
C GLU A 9 -0.75 9.06 22.96
N ILE A 10 -0.85 10.27 22.40
CA ILE A 10 -0.15 10.64 21.16
C ILE A 10 1.38 10.59 21.36
N GLN A 11 1.89 11.08 22.50
CA GLN A 11 3.32 11.02 22.80
C GLN A 11 3.82 9.57 22.96
N LEU A 12 3.03 8.72 23.62
CA LEU A 12 3.34 7.30 23.76
C LEU A 12 3.39 6.60 22.40
N GLU A 13 2.39 6.83 21.55
CA GLU A 13 2.34 6.27 20.19
C GLU A 13 3.56 6.68 19.37
N LYS A 14 3.93 7.97 19.42
CA LYS A 14 5.13 8.47 18.75
C LYS A 14 6.39 7.80 19.30
N LYS A 15 6.49 7.57 20.60
CA LYS A 15 7.63 6.85 21.21
C LYS A 15 7.71 5.42 20.70
N ILE A 16 6.58 4.70 20.67
CA ILE A 16 6.49 3.32 20.15
C ILE A 16 6.98 3.25 18.70
N LEU A 17 6.48 4.12 17.82
CA LEU A 17 6.89 4.13 16.41
C LEU A 17 8.38 4.44 16.24
N ASN A 18 8.94 5.36 17.03
CA ASN A 18 10.38 5.65 16.99
C ASN A 18 11.23 4.47 17.48
N THR A 19 10.77 3.75 18.51
CA THR A 19 11.42 2.52 18.97
C THR A 19 11.42 1.47 17.86
N ILE A 20 10.26 1.20 17.25
CA ILE A 20 10.13 0.26 16.12
C ILE A 20 11.07 0.65 14.97
N TYR A 21 11.05 1.92 14.57
CA TYR A 21 11.92 2.44 13.52
C TYR A 21 13.41 2.21 13.83
N THR A 22 13.81 2.37 15.09
CA THR A 22 15.19 2.15 15.52
C THR A 22 15.56 0.67 15.44
N ILE A 23 14.72 -0.22 15.99
CA ILE A 23 14.92 -1.69 15.95
C ILE A 23 15.12 -2.16 14.51
N ILE A 24 14.21 -1.77 13.59
CA ILE A 24 14.29 -2.15 12.17
C ILE A 24 15.58 -1.66 11.50
N LYS A 25 16.11 -0.51 11.93
CA LYS A 25 17.30 0.10 11.34
C LYS A 25 18.60 -0.53 11.86
N THR A 26 18.61 -1.01 13.10
CA THR A 26 19.85 -1.42 13.79
C THR A 26 20.00 -2.92 13.98
N GLU A 27 18.92 -3.69 13.91
CA GLU A 27 18.91 -5.11 14.20
C GLU A 27 18.48 -5.94 12.98
N GLU A 28 19.01 -7.16 12.88
CA GLU A 28 18.44 -8.18 12.02
C GLU A 28 17.11 -8.67 12.64
N LEU A 29 16.04 -8.68 11.84
CA LEU A 29 14.71 -9.05 12.32
C LEU A 29 14.48 -10.54 12.18
N SER A 30 14.29 -11.22 13.31
CA SER A 30 13.73 -12.58 13.30
C SER A 30 12.27 -12.57 12.84
N LYS A 31 11.76 -13.74 12.42
CA LYS A 31 10.35 -13.92 12.04
C LYS A 31 9.41 -13.44 13.14
N GLU A 32 9.67 -13.84 14.38
CA GLU A 32 8.87 -13.51 15.56
C GLU A 32 8.84 -12.00 15.82
N LYS A 33 10.02 -11.34 15.84
CA LYS A 33 10.11 -9.88 15.99
C LYS A 33 9.36 -9.16 14.87
N GLY A 34 9.45 -9.65 13.64
CA GLY A 34 8.72 -9.11 12.50
C GLY A 34 7.20 -9.18 12.69
N ILE A 35 6.70 -10.32 13.18
CA ILE A 35 5.27 -10.52 13.50
C ILE A 35 4.81 -9.55 14.59
N ASP A 36 5.56 -9.46 15.69
CA ASP A 36 5.22 -8.57 16.82
C ASP A 36 5.15 -7.11 16.37
N ILE A 37 6.12 -6.66 15.58
CA ILE A 37 6.12 -5.32 15.00
C ILE A 37 4.86 -5.11 14.15
N LEU A 38 4.54 -6.04 13.24
CA LEU A 38 3.37 -5.93 12.37
C LEU A 38 2.04 -5.92 13.14
N ILE A 39 1.95 -6.63 14.27
CA ILE A 39 0.77 -6.59 15.15
C ILE A 39 0.65 -5.21 15.80
N VAL A 40 1.76 -4.67 16.31
CA VAL A 40 1.76 -3.34 16.95
C VAL A 40 1.36 -2.26 15.95
N LEU A 41 1.92 -2.27 14.73
CA LEU A 41 1.61 -1.28 13.70
C LEU A 41 0.15 -1.34 13.23
N LYS A 42 -0.41 -2.54 13.08
CA LYS A 42 -1.85 -2.70 12.79
C LYS A 42 -2.69 -2.11 13.92
N GLY A 43 -2.32 -2.40 15.16
CA GLY A 43 -2.98 -1.86 16.34
C GLY A 43 -2.92 -0.32 16.39
N SER A 44 -1.82 0.30 15.93
CA SER A 44 -1.71 1.75 15.80
C SER A 44 -2.73 2.34 14.81
N LEU A 45 -2.96 1.66 13.68
CA LEU A 45 -3.86 2.11 12.62
C LEU A 45 -5.35 2.00 12.97
N GLN A 46 -5.72 1.07 13.85
CA GLN A 46 -7.13 0.81 14.21
C GLN A 46 -7.65 1.72 15.35
N LYS A 47 -6.82 2.59 15.92
CA LYS A 47 -7.23 3.47 17.03
C LYS A 47 -8.01 4.68 16.49
N THR A 48 -9.33 4.64 16.63
CA THR A 48 -10.33 5.61 16.11
C THR A 48 -10.18 7.06 16.59
N ASN A 49 -9.34 7.35 17.60
CA ASN A 49 -9.20 8.68 18.20
C ASN A 49 -7.78 9.27 18.12
N LYS A 50 -6.86 8.68 17.34
CA LYS A 50 -5.44 9.10 17.34
C LYS A 50 -4.94 9.58 15.99
N THR A 51 -4.27 10.73 16.02
CA THR A 51 -3.39 11.18 14.93
C THR A 51 -2.10 10.37 15.00
N VAL A 52 -2.00 9.34 14.15
CA VAL A 52 -0.78 8.58 13.96
C VAL A 52 0.17 9.41 13.09
N ASP A 53 1.47 9.41 13.41
CA ASP A 53 2.48 10.02 12.55
C ASP A 53 2.63 9.18 11.26
N LEU A 54 1.77 9.47 10.28
CA LEU A 54 1.72 8.79 8.98
C LEU A 54 3.06 8.80 8.25
N SER A 55 3.83 9.89 8.38
CA SER A 55 5.12 10.02 7.71
C SER A 55 6.12 9.02 8.29
N LEU A 56 6.18 8.88 9.61
CA LEU A 56 7.00 7.88 10.28
C LEU A 56 6.50 6.45 9.99
N LEU A 57 5.19 6.24 10.01
CA LEU A 57 4.59 4.93 9.73
C LEU A 57 4.92 4.42 8.33
N LEU A 58 4.80 5.27 7.30
CA LEU A 58 5.18 4.92 5.93
C LEU A 58 6.67 4.60 5.80
N LYS A 59 7.55 5.32 6.52
CA LYS A 59 8.98 5.01 6.58
C LYS A 59 9.25 3.65 7.21
N ILE A 60 8.57 3.34 8.31
CA ILE A 60 8.66 2.03 8.98
C ILE A 60 8.28 0.91 8.03
N TYR A 61 7.13 1.01 7.36
CA TYR A 61 6.71 -0.01 6.39
C TYR A 61 7.68 -0.15 5.22
N THR A 62 8.18 0.97 4.69
CA THR A 62 9.17 0.94 3.60
C THR A 62 10.44 0.19 4.00
N LEU A 63 10.91 0.36 5.25
CA LEU A 63 12.04 -0.40 5.77
C LEU A 63 11.69 -1.86 6.02
N LEU A 64 10.52 -2.14 6.61
CA LEU A 64 10.09 -3.52 6.90
C LEU A 64 10.06 -4.38 5.65
N VAL A 65 9.51 -3.89 4.53
CA VAL A 65 9.49 -4.65 3.27
C VAL A 65 10.89 -5.10 2.84
N LYS A 66 11.95 -4.38 3.23
CA LYS A 66 13.34 -4.69 2.88
C LYS A 66 13.99 -5.73 3.77
N VAL A 67 13.66 -5.72 5.06
CA VAL A 67 14.44 -6.44 6.08
C VAL A 67 13.66 -7.55 6.76
N ILE A 68 12.34 -7.60 6.61
CA ILE A 68 11.52 -8.64 7.23
C ILE A 68 11.66 -9.96 6.46
N PRO A 69 11.74 -11.13 7.13
CA PRO A 69 11.87 -12.40 6.43
C PRO A 69 10.70 -12.69 5.47
N HIS A 70 11.01 -13.06 4.22
CA HIS A 70 10.03 -13.28 3.14
C HIS A 70 9.31 -14.64 3.23
N THR A 71 8.66 -14.91 4.36
CA THR A 71 7.80 -16.09 4.54
C THR A 71 6.35 -15.77 4.19
N GLN A 72 5.57 -16.77 3.77
CA GLN A 72 4.16 -16.56 3.40
C GLN A 72 3.35 -15.92 4.54
N ASP A 73 3.54 -16.37 5.78
CA ASP A 73 2.82 -15.83 6.94
C ASP A 73 3.13 -14.34 7.17
N ILE A 74 4.41 -13.96 7.05
CA ILE A 74 4.84 -12.57 7.17
C ILE A 74 4.26 -11.74 6.03
N ASN A 75 4.31 -12.23 4.80
CA ASN A 75 3.80 -11.50 3.64
C ASN A 75 2.30 -11.27 3.76
N ASN A 76 1.55 -12.26 4.26
CA ASN A 76 0.13 -12.11 4.57
C ASN A 76 -0.11 -11.03 5.63
N LEU A 77 0.64 -11.03 6.74
CA LEU A 77 0.51 -10.03 7.81
C LEU A 77 0.91 -8.62 7.37
N LEU A 78 1.95 -8.51 6.54
CA LEU A 78 2.40 -7.25 5.98
C LEU A 78 1.33 -6.67 5.05
N PHE A 79 0.72 -7.52 4.21
CA PHE A 79 -0.37 -7.08 3.36
C PHE A 79 -1.60 -6.62 4.15
N ILE A 80 -1.98 -7.34 5.21
CA ILE A 80 -3.06 -6.92 6.12
C ILE A 80 -2.78 -5.53 6.69
N ASN A 81 -1.53 -5.22 7.01
CA ASN A 81 -1.11 -3.90 7.47
C ASN A 81 -1.26 -2.84 6.37
N PHE A 82 -0.94 -3.16 5.11
CA PHE A 82 -1.14 -2.22 4.00
C PHE A 82 -2.60 -1.93 3.72
N TYR A 83 -3.47 -2.93 3.87
CA TYR A 83 -4.91 -2.69 3.75
C TYR A 83 -5.44 -1.84 4.90
N ALA A 84 -5.01 -2.11 6.15
CA ALA A 84 -5.33 -1.26 7.28
C ALA A 84 -4.84 0.18 7.10
N LEU A 85 -3.65 0.36 6.51
CA LEU A 85 -3.09 1.66 6.18
C LEU A 85 -3.93 2.38 5.11
N PHE A 86 -4.39 1.66 4.08
CA PHE A 86 -5.29 2.22 3.08
C PHE A 86 -6.59 2.73 3.71
N ASN A 87 -7.24 1.93 4.57
CA ASN A 87 -8.46 2.35 5.25
C ASN A 87 -8.22 3.61 6.08
N TYR A 88 -7.13 3.67 6.84
CA TYR A 88 -6.76 4.85 7.61
C TYR A 88 -6.52 6.09 6.74
N LEU A 89 -5.83 5.95 5.60
CA LEU A 89 -5.61 7.05 4.65
C LEU A 89 -6.94 7.52 4.03
N SER A 90 -7.84 6.58 3.78
CA SER A 90 -9.17 6.80 3.20
C SER A 90 -10.15 7.50 4.14
N GLU A 91 -10.09 7.24 5.45
CA GLU A 91 -10.95 7.85 6.47
C GLU A 91 -10.44 9.23 6.90
N ASN A 92 -9.14 9.48 6.77
CA ASN A 92 -8.54 10.73 7.19
C ASN A 92 -8.60 11.77 6.05
N ASN A 93 -9.64 12.62 6.08
CA ASN A 93 -9.85 13.71 5.11
C ASN A 93 -8.70 14.73 5.04
N GLN A 94 -7.77 14.73 6.01
CA GLN A 94 -6.57 15.57 5.99
C GLN A 94 -5.34 14.85 5.41
N THR A 95 -5.50 13.66 4.84
CA THR A 95 -4.42 12.93 4.21
C THR A 95 -3.86 13.72 3.02
N LYS A 96 -2.61 14.16 3.14
CA LYS A 96 -1.92 14.87 2.07
C LYS A 96 -1.67 13.93 0.89
N ASN A 97 -1.84 14.44 -0.33
CA ASN A 97 -1.41 13.83 -1.60
C ASN A 97 -0.03 13.12 -1.48
N THR A 98 0.93 13.72 -0.78
CA THR A 98 2.25 13.12 -0.53
C THR A 98 2.20 11.74 0.14
N ASN A 99 1.27 11.49 1.07
CA ASN A 99 1.16 10.22 1.78
C ASN A 99 0.55 9.13 0.87
N ILE A 100 -0.43 9.48 0.05
CA ILE A 100 -1.03 8.56 -0.94
C ILE A 100 0.02 8.15 -1.96
N ARG A 101 0.79 9.11 -2.48
CA ARG A 101 1.92 8.81 -3.37
C ARG A 101 2.91 7.83 -2.76
N LYS A 102 3.33 8.06 -1.51
CA LYS A 102 4.24 7.17 -0.78
C LYS A 102 3.63 5.78 -0.56
N TYR A 103 2.34 5.72 -0.28
CA TYR A 103 1.62 4.46 -0.13
C TYR A 103 1.60 3.66 -1.44
N LEU A 104 1.30 4.30 -2.57
CA LEU A 104 1.33 3.64 -3.88
C LEU A 104 2.72 3.10 -4.22
N LEU A 105 3.77 3.89 -3.96
CA LEU A 105 5.16 3.46 -4.15
C LEU A 105 5.54 2.30 -3.22
N LEU A 106 5.01 2.27 -2.00
CA LEU A 106 5.19 1.17 -1.05
C LEU A 106 4.54 -0.13 -1.56
N LEU A 107 3.32 -0.05 -2.10
CA LEU A 107 2.65 -1.21 -2.72
C LEU A 107 3.42 -1.74 -3.92
N GLU A 108 3.91 -0.83 -4.77
CA GLU A 108 4.75 -1.18 -5.91
C GLU A 108 6.02 -1.91 -5.47
N TYR A 109 6.69 -1.38 -4.45
CA TYR A 109 7.89 -1.98 -3.88
C TYR A 109 7.61 -3.35 -3.26
N TYR A 110 6.51 -3.49 -2.52
CA TYR A 110 6.07 -4.76 -1.95
C TYR A 110 5.84 -5.84 -3.01
N LEU A 111 5.16 -5.51 -4.10
CA LEU A 111 4.91 -6.44 -5.21
C LEU A 111 6.22 -6.93 -5.84
N MET A 112 7.20 -6.04 -6.01
CA MET A 112 8.51 -6.40 -6.57
C MET A 112 9.28 -7.37 -5.66
N GLN A 113 9.19 -7.21 -4.35
CA GLN A 113 9.91 -8.08 -3.40
C GLN A 113 9.22 -9.43 -3.17
N ASN A 114 7.91 -9.55 -3.42
CA ASN A 114 7.10 -10.68 -2.96
C ASN A 114 6.33 -11.41 -4.07
N ASN A 115 6.62 -11.14 -5.35
CA ASN A 115 5.89 -11.65 -6.53
C ASN A 115 5.49 -13.14 -6.45
N ASN A 116 6.37 -14.02 -5.98
CA ASN A 116 6.13 -15.45 -5.90
C ASN A 116 5.10 -15.81 -4.81
N THR A 117 5.09 -15.07 -3.72
CA THR A 117 4.25 -15.31 -2.52
C THR A 117 2.91 -14.57 -2.51
N ILE A 118 2.68 -13.66 -3.48
CA ILE A 118 1.40 -12.94 -3.54
C ILE A 118 0.25 -13.92 -3.81
N LEU A 119 -0.77 -13.87 -2.96
CA LEU A 119 -2.01 -14.64 -3.07
C LEU A 119 -3.02 -13.95 -3.97
N LYS A 120 -3.97 -14.71 -4.52
CA LYS A 120 -5.02 -14.17 -5.39
C LYS A 120 -5.87 -13.11 -4.68
N GLU A 121 -6.21 -13.32 -3.40
CA GLU A 121 -7.01 -12.39 -2.60
C GLU A 121 -6.28 -11.05 -2.40
N GLN A 122 -4.95 -11.08 -2.38
CA GLN A 122 -4.12 -9.87 -2.29
C GLN A 122 -4.11 -9.10 -3.62
N ILE A 123 -4.10 -9.81 -4.75
CA ILE A 123 -4.23 -9.22 -6.09
C ILE A 123 -5.58 -8.50 -6.21
N GLU A 124 -6.66 -9.17 -5.79
CA GLU A 124 -8.01 -8.60 -5.80
C GLU A 124 -8.09 -7.29 -5.00
N LEU A 125 -7.56 -7.30 -3.78
CA LEU A 125 -7.52 -6.13 -2.91
C LEU A 125 -6.65 -4.99 -3.47
N LEU A 126 -5.56 -5.30 -4.18
CA LEU A 126 -4.74 -4.28 -4.83
C LEU A 126 -5.47 -3.59 -6.00
N LEU A 127 -6.21 -4.36 -6.81
CA LEU A 127 -7.04 -3.79 -7.86
C LEU A 127 -8.15 -2.91 -7.25
N TYR A 128 -8.79 -3.39 -6.19
CA TYR A 128 -9.78 -2.62 -5.43
C TYR A 128 -9.22 -1.29 -4.90
N ILE A 129 -8.03 -1.30 -4.30
CA ILE A 129 -7.37 -0.08 -3.81
C ILE A 129 -7.18 0.95 -4.93
N ILE A 130 -6.73 0.52 -6.13
CA ILE A 130 -6.56 1.43 -7.27
C ILE A 130 -7.91 2.05 -7.65
N GLN A 131 -8.95 1.21 -7.79
CA GLN A 131 -10.29 1.64 -8.18
C GLN A 131 -10.87 2.65 -7.19
N GLU A 132 -10.79 2.37 -5.89
CA GLU A 132 -11.29 3.25 -4.83
C GLU A 132 -10.58 4.61 -4.83
N LEU A 133 -9.26 4.63 -5.00
CA LEU A 133 -8.51 5.89 -5.04
C LEU A 133 -8.93 6.76 -6.24
N ILE A 134 -9.20 6.13 -7.39
CA ILE A 134 -9.72 6.82 -8.58
C ILE A 134 -11.14 7.33 -8.32
N GLN A 135 -12.02 6.52 -7.74
CA GLN A 135 -13.42 6.90 -7.43
C GLN A 135 -13.52 8.06 -6.43
N LYS A 136 -12.54 8.18 -5.53
CA LYS A 136 -12.41 9.33 -4.60
C LYS A 136 -11.78 10.56 -5.26
N GLU A 137 -11.69 10.58 -6.59
CA GLU A 137 -11.18 11.70 -7.40
C GLU A 137 -9.71 12.05 -7.12
N ILE A 138 -8.90 11.10 -6.64
CA ILE A 138 -7.46 11.31 -6.39
C ILE A 138 -6.69 11.09 -7.71
N THR A 139 -7.03 11.82 -8.76
CA THR A 139 -6.57 11.54 -10.13
C THR A 139 -5.14 11.98 -10.42
N ILE A 140 -4.54 12.80 -9.53
CA ILE A 140 -3.17 13.33 -9.68
C ILE A 140 -2.07 12.25 -9.72
N PHE A 141 -2.38 11.00 -9.33
CA PHE A 141 -1.43 9.88 -9.32
C PHE A 141 -1.63 8.88 -10.45
N ILE A 142 -2.17 9.33 -11.58
CA ILE A 142 -2.52 8.47 -12.70
C ILE A 142 -1.36 7.57 -13.18
N PHE A 143 -0.15 8.11 -13.25
CA PHE A 143 1.03 7.33 -13.62
C PHE A 143 1.34 6.22 -12.61
N GLN A 144 1.20 6.49 -11.31
CA GLN A 144 1.38 5.47 -10.28
C GLN A 144 0.30 4.39 -10.37
N TYR A 145 -0.95 4.75 -10.68
CA TYR A 145 -2.02 3.76 -10.91
C TYR A 145 -1.72 2.89 -12.12
N GLY A 146 -1.33 3.50 -13.25
CA GLY A 146 -0.97 2.78 -14.47
C GLY A 146 0.19 1.81 -14.27
N PHE A 147 1.29 2.25 -13.64
CA PHE A 147 2.44 1.38 -13.39
C PHE A 147 2.12 0.26 -12.38
N LEU A 148 1.38 0.55 -11.32
CA LEU A 148 0.96 -0.47 -10.37
C LEU A 148 0.04 -1.50 -11.03
N TYR A 149 -0.91 -1.04 -11.86
CA TYR A 149 -1.79 -1.91 -12.66
C TYR A 149 -0.99 -2.82 -13.58
N LEU A 150 0.00 -2.29 -14.33
CA LEU A 150 0.82 -3.10 -15.23
C LEU A 150 1.61 -4.18 -14.48
N LYS A 151 2.10 -3.89 -13.28
CA LYS A 151 2.78 -4.90 -12.44
C LYS A 151 1.83 -5.97 -11.93
N ILE A 152 0.61 -5.58 -11.55
CA ILE A 152 -0.44 -6.53 -11.16
C ILE A 152 -0.83 -7.41 -12.36
N TYR A 153 -0.94 -6.82 -13.55
CA TYR A 153 -1.21 -7.56 -14.79
C TYR A 153 -0.13 -8.61 -15.09
N ASP A 154 1.15 -8.22 -15.04
CA ASP A 154 2.28 -9.13 -15.23
C ASP A 154 2.26 -10.29 -14.20
N LEU A 155 1.92 -9.96 -12.95
CA LEU A 155 1.79 -10.94 -11.87
C LEU A 155 0.65 -11.94 -12.15
N ILE A 156 -0.52 -11.45 -12.57
CA ILE A 156 -1.67 -12.28 -12.94
C ILE A 156 -1.32 -13.21 -14.10
N GLN A 157 -0.65 -12.69 -15.14
CA GLN A 157 -0.22 -13.47 -16.29
C GLN A 157 0.77 -14.56 -15.90
N SER A 158 1.80 -14.22 -15.13
CA SER A 158 2.81 -15.20 -14.68
C SER A 158 2.20 -16.32 -13.81
N LYS A 159 1.15 -16.00 -13.03
CA LYS A 159 0.39 -16.98 -12.23
C LYS A 159 -0.73 -17.68 -13.01
N LYS A 160 -0.93 -17.35 -14.29
CA LYS A 160 -2.01 -17.88 -15.16
C LYS A 160 -3.42 -17.64 -14.59
N LEU A 161 -3.65 -16.47 -13.98
CA LEU A 161 -4.91 -16.09 -13.33
C LEU A 161 -5.79 -15.15 -14.17
N THR A 162 -5.43 -14.92 -15.45
CA THR A 162 -6.09 -13.92 -16.32
C THR A 162 -7.60 -14.13 -16.45
N ALA A 163 -8.05 -15.38 -16.57
CA ALA A 163 -9.48 -15.70 -16.66
C ALA A 163 -10.24 -15.34 -15.37
N TYR A 164 -9.60 -15.51 -14.20
CA TYR A 164 -10.18 -15.22 -12.90
C TYR A 164 -10.37 -13.71 -12.70
N PHE A 165 -9.37 -12.91 -13.06
CA PHE A 165 -9.38 -11.45 -12.87
C PHE A 165 -9.82 -10.66 -14.11
N LYS A 166 -10.43 -11.32 -15.11
CA LYS A 166 -10.74 -10.67 -16.39
C LYS A 166 -11.54 -9.40 -16.18
N LYS A 167 -12.63 -9.48 -15.40
CA LYS A 167 -13.53 -8.36 -15.15
C LYS A 167 -12.82 -7.22 -14.44
N GLU A 168 -12.13 -7.51 -13.35
CA GLU A 168 -11.44 -6.53 -12.50
C GLU A 168 -10.31 -5.85 -13.28
N LEU A 169 -9.61 -6.58 -14.14
CA LEU A 169 -8.56 -6.04 -15.01
C LEU A 169 -9.12 -5.07 -16.05
N TYR A 170 -10.24 -5.39 -16.70
CA TYR A 170 -10.88 -4.48 -17.65
C TYR A 170 -11.41 -3.23 -16.93
N GLN A 171 -12.13 -3.40 -15.82
CA GLN A 171 -12.67 -2.28 -15.06
C GLN A 171 -11.57 -1.32 -14.57
N THR A 172 -10.50 -1.85 -13.98
CA THR A 172 -9.38 -1.02 -13.51
C THR A 172 -8.69 -0.31 -14.67
N LYS A 173 -8.51 -1.01 -15.80
CA LYS A 173 -7.92 -0.41 -17.01
C LYS A 173 -8.75 0.76 -17.51
N ASP A 174 -10.05 0.57 -17.68
CA ASP A 174 -10.95 1.58 -18.21
C ASP A 174 -11.03 2.81 -17.29
N MET A 175 -11.02 2.59 -15.97
CA MET A 175 -10.96 3.66 -14.98
C MET A 175 -9.66 4.47 -15.03
N ILE A 176 -8.52 3.83 -15.28
CA ILE A 176 -7.24 4.52 -15.47
C ILE A 176 -7.26 5.31 -16.78
N LEU A 177 -7.66 4.68 -17.89
CA LEU A 177 -7.69 5.32 -19.20
C LEU A 177 -8.62 6.53 -19.24
N SER A 178 -9.75 6.50 -18.53
CA SER A 178 -10.72 7.61 -18.52
C SER A 178 -10.24 8.87 -17.81
N ILE A 179 -9.23 8.76 -16.93
CA ILE A 179 -8.66 9.90 -16.21
C ILE A 179 -7.24 10.26 -16.69
N CYS A 180 -6.71 9.56 -17.70
CA CYS A 180 -5.41 9.88 -18.29
C CYS A 180 -5.43 11.27 -18.94
N PRO A 181 -4.45 12.15 -18.66
CA PRO A 181 -4.38 13.47 -19.28
C PRO A 181 -3.96 13.38 -20.76
N GLU A 182 -4.42 14.32 -21.57
CA GLU A 182 -4.08 14.48 -23.00
C GLU A 182 -2.63 14.95 -23.28
N THR A 183 -1.78 14.97 -22.25
CA THR A 183 -0.34 15.25 -22.33
C THR A 183 0.43 14.16 -23.10
N GLU A 184 1.66 14.45 -23.55
CA GLU A 184 2.53 13.47 -24.20
C GLU A 184 2.75 12.23 -23.33
N GLU A 185 3.11 12.43 -22.06
CA GLU A 185 3.33 11.34 -21.11
C GLU A 185 2.05 10.53 -20.87
N GLY A 186 0.90 11.20 -20.86
CA GLY A 186 -0.41 10.53 -20.74
C GLY A 186 -0.72 9.63 -21.94
N LYS A 187 -0.39 10.07 -23.16
CA LYS A 187 -0.51 9.27 -24.39
C LYS A 187 0.45 8.09 -24.39
N GLU A 188 1.68 8.29 -23.91
CA GLU A 188 2.65 7.20 -23.72
C GLU A 188 2.13 6.13 -22.76
N LEU A 189 1.54 6.54 -21.63
CA LEU A 189 0.94 5.61 -20.67
C LEU A 189 -0.22 4.82 -21.28
N ILE A 190 -1.13 5.50 -22.00
CA ILE A 190 -2.24 4.84 -22.72
C ILE A 190 -1.69 3.81 -23.70
N GLN A 191 -0.71 4.19 -24.53
CA GLN A 191 -0.11 3.29 -25.52
C GLN A 191 0.55 2.09 -24.85
N LEU A 192 1.30 2.31 -23.77
CA LEU A 192 1.94 1.24 -23.01
C LEU A 192 0.91 0.26 -22.46
N MET A 193 -0.18 0.76 -21.87
CA MET A 193 -1.24 -0.07 -21.31
C MET A 193 -1.98 -0.88 -22.38
N LEU A 194 -2.35 -0.26 -23.49
CA LEU A 194 -3.02 -0.96 -24.59
C LEU A 194 -2.11 -2.04 -25.19
N THR A 195 -0.84 -1.73 -25.45
CA THR A 195 0.10 -2.68 -26.06
C THR A 195 0.33 -3.90 -25.17
N LYS A 196 0.46 -3.69 -23.86
CA LYS A 196 0.86 -4.75 -22.92
C LYS A 196 -0.32 -5.61 -22.42
N THR A 197 -1.55 -5.13 -22.56
CA THR A 197 -2.74 -5.77 -21.97
C THR A 197 -3.81 -6.21 -22.96
N ASN A 198 -3.50 -6.13 -24.26
CA ASN A 198 -4.32 -6.71 -25.33
C ASN A 198 -4.17 -8.23 -25.42
#